data_AF-A0A6P7H2F5-F1
#
_entry.id   AF-A0A6P7H2F5-F1
#
_cell.length_a   1.000
_cell.length_b   1.000
_cell.length_c   1.000
_cell.angle_alpha   90.00
_cell.angle_beta   90.00
_cell.angle_gamma   90.00
#
_symmetry.space_group_name_H-M   'P 1'
#
loop_
_entity.id
_entity.type
_entity.pdbx_description
1 polymer ?
#
loop_
_entity_poly.entity_id
_entity_poly.type
_entity_poly.pdbx_seq_one_letter_code
_entity_poly.pdbx_strand_id
1 'polypeptide(L)'
;LKNLGHVCLHIEAIKRTNDRSNILPQYNCLVLSPANLWDQDIQQFSQDSSILSTIFNYHSFQKGKTSVSDMVFGMHLFDTGIKRYPMRSRPRIIQYALTIFFKDFDSE
;
A
#
# COMPACT_ATOMS: atom_id res chain seq x y z
N LEU A 1 26.02 -3.47 -2.24
CA LEU A 1 25.03 -2.76 -1.39
C LEU A 1 23.88 -2.30 -2.26
N LYS A 2 22.66 -2.84 -2.08
CA LYS A 2 21.45 -2.35 -2.77
C LYS A 2 21.09 -0.98 -2.18
N ASN A 3 21.09 0.07 -3.00
CA ASN A 3 20.62 1.41 -2.61
C ASN A 3 19.10 1.55 -2.89
N LEU A 4 18.45 2.58 -2.34
CA LEU A 4 17.01 2.84 -2.54
C LEU A 4 16.64 2.96 -4.04
N GLY A 5 17.57 3.46 -4.86
CA GLY A 5 17.42 3.58 -6.31
C GLY A 5 17.28 2.25 -7.05
N HIS A 6 17.69 1.11 -6.47
CA HIS A 6 17.47 -0.23 -7.05
C HIS A 6 16.09 -0.81 -6.70
N VAL A 7 15.31 -0.15 -5.84
CA VAL A 7 14.04 -0.64 -5.29
C VAL A 7 12.87 0.27 -5.70
N CYS A 8 13.14 1.50 -6.13
CA CYS A 8 12.08 2.42 -6.50
C CYS A 8 11.70 2.38 -7.98
N LEU A 9 10.46 2.79 -8.24
CA LEU A 9 9.85 2.91 -9.54
C LEU A 9 9.78 4.39 -9.92
N HIS A 10 10.30 4.76 -11.08
CA HIS A 10 10.16 6.13 -11.56
C HIS A 10 8.72 6.39 -11.99
N ILE A 11 8.11 7.45 -11.45
CA ILE A 11 6.78 7.92 -11.83
C ILE A 11 6.93 9.28 -12.50
N GLU A 12 6.40 9.38 -13.71
CA GLU A 12 6.32 10.62 -14.48
C GLU A 12 5.10 11.45 -14.03
N ALA A 13 4.18 11.74 -14.95
CA ALA A 13 2.96 12.48 -14.67
C ALA A 13 1.82 11.53 -14.28
N ILE A 14 1.15 11.83 -13.16
CA ILE A 14 -0.07 11.11 -12.78
C ILE A 14 -1.25 11.80 -13.43
N LYS A 15 -2.08 11.03 -14.14
CA LYS A 15 -3.36 11.51 -14.63
C LYS A 15 -4.27 11.79 -13.43
N ARG A 16 -4.34 13.05 -13.00
CA ARG A 16 -5.18 13.50 -11.87
C ARG A 16 -6.64 13.26 -12.24
N THR A 17 -7.18 12.14 -11.78
CA THR A 17 -8.59 11.76 -11.97
C THR A 17 -9.40 11.94 -10.68
N ASN A 18 -8.73 12.16 -9.54
CA ASN A 18 -9.34 12.44 -8.24
C ASN A 18 -8.29 12.98 -7.23
N ASP A 19 -8.75 13.54 -6.10
CA ASP A 19 -7.91 14.01 -4.97
C ASP A 19 -7.02 12.94 -4.33
N ARG A 20 -7.22 11.67 -4.69
CA ARG A 20 -6.40 10.52 -4.26
C ARG A 20 -5.01 10.46 -4.93
N SER A 21 -4.64 11.49 -5.69
CA SER A 21 -3.40 11.57 -6.46
C SER A 21 -2.18 12.01 -5.64
N ASN A 22 -2.36 12.37 -4.36
CA ASN A 22 -1.26 12.84 -3.51
C ASN A 22 -0.35 11.72 -2.99
N ILE A 23 -0.82 10.47 -2.96
CA ILE A 23 -0.02 9.32 -2.48
C ILE A 23 1.09 8.93 -3.45
N LEU A 24 0.80 9.06 -4.75
CA LEU A 24 1.76 8.73 -5.79
C LEU A 24 2.57 10.00 -6.09
N PRO A 25 3.90 9.95 -6.02
CA PRO A 25 4.70 11.13 -6.29
C PRO A 25 4.73 11.44 -7.80
N GLN A 26 4.87 12.71 -8.15
CA GLN A 26 4.98 13.16 -9.56
C GLN A 26 6.44 13.45 -9.89
N TYR A 27 6.89 12.98 -11.04
CA TYR A 27 8.26 13.15 -11.53
C TYR A 27 9.32 12.71 -10.52
N ASN A 28 9.05 11.63 -9.79
CA ASN A 28 9.90 11.19 -8.69
C ASN A 28 9.85 9.66 -8.53
N CYS A 29 10.68 9.16 -7.63
CA CYS A 29 10.91 7.78 -7.28
C CYS A 29 9.85 7.30 -6.26
N LEU A 30 9.06 6.28 -6.62
CA LEU A 30 8.11 5.61 -5.74
C LEU A 30 8.71 4.30 -5.20
N VAL A 31 8.85 4.19 -3.89
CA VAL A 31 9.07 2.90 -3.22
C VAL A 31 7.70 2.34 -2.83
N LEU A 32 7.41 1.09 -3.24
CA LEU A 32 6.17 0.42 -2.86
C LEU A 32 6.24 0.04 -1.37
N SER A 33 5.41 0.68 -0.56
CA SER A 33 5.29 0.39 0.86
C SER A 33 3.91 0.82 1.38
N PRO A 34 3.21 -0.01 2.18
CA PRO A 34 1.97 0.39 2.87
C PRO A 34 2.07 1.73 3.59
N ALA A 35 3.26 2.11 4.06
CA ALA A 35 3.53 3.38 4.73
C ALA A 35 3.19 4.61 3.86
N ASN A 36 3.17 4.49 2.53
CA ASN A 36 2.80 5.59 1.65
C ASN A 36 1.34 6.05 1.79
N LEU A 37 0.47 5.25 2.43
CA LEU A 37 -0.89 5.70 2.77
C LEU A 37 -0.91 6.79 3.85
N TRP A 38 0.18 6.92 4.62
CA TRP A 38 0.35 7.87 5.72
C TRP A 38 1.61 8.73 5.51
N ASP A 39 1.95 9.02 4.24
CA ASP A 39 3.10 9.84 3.87
C ASP A 39 4.46 9.38 4.47
N GLN A 40 4.57 8.09 4.81
CA GLN A 40 5.71 7.52 5.54
C GLN A 40 5.94 8.15 6.93
N ASP A 41 4.93 8.80 7.49
CA ASP A 41 4.93 9.40 8.83
C ASP A 41 4.28 8.45 9.84
N ILE A 42 5.08 8.03 10.82
CA ILE A 42 4.63 7.15 11.91
C ILE A 42 3.57 7.82 12.80
N GLN A 43 3.57 9.15 12.91
CA GLN A 43 2.58 9.89 13.70
C GLN A 43 1.22 9.84 13.02
N GLN A 44 1.17 10.05 11.69
CA GLN A 44 -0.06 9.92 10.92
C GLN A 44 -0.63 8.51 11.03
N PHE A 45 0.21 7.47 10.92
CA PHE A 45 -0.23 6.09 11.12
C PHE A 45 -0.76 5.84 12.53
N SER A 46 -0.06 6.32 13.56
CA SER A 46 -0.45 6.11 14.96
C SER A 46 -1.74 6.85 15.35
N GLN A 47 -2.07 7.94 14.67
CA GLN A 47 -3.29 8.72 14.90
C GLN A 47 -4.49 8.20 14.09
N ASP A 48 -4.27 7.29 13.15
CA ASP A 48 -5.33 6.71 12.32
C ASP A 48 -6.20 5.73 13.13
N SER A 49 -7.36 6.23 13.55
CA SER A 49 -8.39 5.44 14.25
C SER A 49 -9.03 4.34 13.39
N SER A 50 -8.84 4.37 12.06
CA SER A 50 -9.57 3.52 11.11
C SER A 50 -8.70 3.03 9.95
N ILE A 51 -7.57 2.37 10.27
CA ILE A 51 -6.60 1.82 9.30
C ILE A 51 -7.28 1.08 8.12
N LEU A 52 -8.28 0.25 8.40
CA LEU A 52 -9.00 -0.47 7.34
C LEU A 52 -9.73 0.48 6.39
N SER A 53 -10.44 1.48 6.91
CA SER A 53 -11.12 2.48 6.10
C SER A 53 -10.12 3.24 5.23
N THR A 54 -8.97 3.62 5.79
CA THR A 54 -7.88 4.27 5.05
C THR A 54 -7.41 3.42 3.88
N ILE A 55 -7.11 2.14 4.10
CA ILE A 55 -6.69 1.21 3.03
C ILE A 55 -7.79 1.07 1.95
N PHE A 56 -9.04 0.82 2.36
CA PHE A 56 -10.12 0.57 1.41
C PHE A 56 -10.62 1.83 0.69
N ASN A 57 -10.30 3.03 1.17
CA ASN A 57 -10.56 4.29 0.46
C ASN A 57 -9.73 4.42 -0.83
N TYR A 58 -8.56 3.76 -0.88
CA TYR A 58 -7.68 3.71 -2.05
C TYR A 58 -7.87 2.44 -2.89
N HIS A 59 -8.76 1.54 -2.47
CA HIS A 59 -9.10 0.35 -3.21
C HIS A 59 -10.20 0.61 -4.25
N SER A 60 -10.04 0.03 -5.44
CA SER A 60 -11.04 0.07 -6.50
C SER A 60 -11.74 -1.28 -6.56
N PHE A 61 -13.06 -1.30 -6.35
CA PHE A 61 -13.87 -2.52 -6.46
C PHE A 61 -14.20 -2.88 -7.93
N GLN A 62 -13.69 -2.13 -8.90
CA GLN A 62 -13.88 -2.40 -10.33
C GLN A 62 -12.99 -3.57 -10.76
N LYS A 63 -13.60 -4.66 -11.22
CA LYS A 63 -12.87 -5.85 -11.72
C LYS A 63 -11.88 -5.47 -12.83
N GLY A 64 -10.67 -6.02 -12.75
CA GLY A 64 -9.62 -5.85 -13.77
C GLY A 64 -8.83 -4.54 -13.68
N LYS A 65 -9.07 -3.69 -12.68
CA LYS A 65 -8.28 -2.46 -12.45
C LYS A 65 -7.40 -2.61 -11.22
N THR A 66 -6.10 -2.37 -11.38
CA THR A 66 -5.17 -2.21 -10.25
C THR A 66 -5.50 -0.94 -9.50
N SER A 67 -5.72 -1.06 -8.19
CA SER A 67 -6.02 0.07 -7.32
C SER A 67 -4.74 0.69 -6.74
N VAL A 68 -4.83 1.93 -6.23
CA VAL A 68 -3.68 2.58 -5.58
C VAL A 68 -3.23 1.77 -4.37
N SER A 69 -4.18 1.21 -3.60
CA SER A 69 -3.83 0.31 -2.51
C SER A 69 -3.07 -0.93 -2.98
N ASP A 70 -3.41 -1.53 -4.13
CA ASP A 70 -2.66 -2.69 -4.63
C ASP A 70 -1.23 -2.30 -5.01
N MET A 71 -1.05 -1.13 -5.63
CA MET A 71 0.29 -0.61 -5.98
C MET A 71 1.13 -0.40 -4.72
N VAL A 72 0.57 0.31 -3.74
CA VAL A 72 1.26 0.67 -2.49
C VAL A 72 1.63 -0.58 -1.67
N PHE A 73 0.80 -1.62 -1.69
CA PHE A 73 1.12 -2.91 -1.07
C PHE A 73 2.05 -3.79 -1.91
N GLY A 74 2.28 -3.46 -3.19
CA GLY A 74 3.05 -4.29 -4.11
C GLY A 74 2.38 -5.61 -4.51
N MET A 75 1.09 -5.80 -4.16
CA MET A 75 0.29 -6.98 -4.47
C MET A 75 -1.20 -6.68 -4.36
N HIS A 76 -2.05 -7.56 -4.88
CA HIS A 76 -3.49 -7.40 -4.73
C HIS A 76 -3.92 -7.48 -3.26
N LEU A 77 -4.78 -6.54 -2.83
CA LEU A 77 -5.28 -6.53 -1.44
C LEU A 77 -5.95 -7.85 -1.02
N PHE A 78 -6.55 -8.60 -1.94
CA PHE A 78 -7.17 -9.89 -1.58
C PHE A 78 -6.12 -10.95 -1.18
N ASP A 79 -4.89 -10.85 -1.67
CA ASP A 79 -3.76 -11.73 -1.33
C ASP A 79 -3.10 -11.35 0.01
N THR A 80 -3.26 -10.09 0.45
CA THR A 80 -2.68 -9.59 1.72
C THR A 80 -3.33 -10.17 2.97
N GLY A 81 -4.51 -10.80 2.84
CA GLY A 81 -5.33 -11.25 3.97
C GLY A 81 -6.11 -10.14 4.69
N ILE A 82 -5.94 -8.87 4.30
CA ILE A 82 -6.73 -7.74 4.81
C ILE A 82 -8.12 -7.77 4.18
N LYS A 83 -9.17 -7.85 5.02
CA LYS A 83 -10.56 -7.93 4.57
C LYS A 83 -11.37 -6.76 5.10
N ARG A 84 -12.12 -6.09 4.23
CA ARG A 84 -13.03 -5.00 4.59
C ARG A 84 -14.11 -5.47 5.56
N TYR A 85 -14.65 -6.66 5.28
CA TYR A 85 -15.67 -7.30 6.10
C TYR A 85 -15.18 -8.71 6.46
N PRO A 86 -14.62 -8.91 7.67
CA PRO A 86 -14.24 -10.23 8.12
C PRO A 86 -15.49 -11.11 8.29
N MET A 87 -15.54 -12.24 7.57
CA MET A 87 -16.67 -13.20 7.62
C MET A 87 -16.89 -13.85 8.99
N ARG A 88 -15.90 -13.81 9.90
CA ARG A 88 -16.03 -14.30 11.27
C ARG A 88 -15.81 -13.12 12.23
N SER A 89 -16.83 -12.82 13.04
CA SER A 89 -16.91 -11.70 14.01
C SER A 89 -15.97 -11.86 15.23
N ARG A 90 -14.79 -12.46 15.05
CA ARG A 90 -13.78 -12.44 16.13
C ARG A 90 -12.99 -11.14 15.98
N PRO A 91 -13.07 -10.21 16.94
CA PRO A 91 -12.23 -9.02 16.91
C PRO A 91 -10.77 -9.47 16.92
N ARG A 92 -9.99 -8.96 15.97
CA ARG A 92 -8.54 -9.16 15.92
C ARG A 92 -7.90 -7.84 16.25
N ILE A 93 -7.11 -7.80 17.32
CA ILE A 93 -6.28 -6.64 17.64
C ILE A 93 -4.98 -6.80 16.85
N ILE A 94 -4.75 -5.93 15.87
CA ILE A 94 -3.48 -5.88 15.13
C ILE A 94 -2.53 -5.03 15.98
N GLN A 95 -1.63 -5.66 16.72
CA GLN A 95 -0.62 -4.96 17.53
C GLN A 95 0.59 -4.56 16.70
N TYR A 96 0.95 -5.38 15.72
CA TYR A 96 2.06 -5.14 14.80
C TYR A 96 1.84 -5.94 13.51
N ALA A 97 2.31 -5.42 12.38
CA ALA A 97 2.29 -6.11 11.10
C ALA A 97 3.66 -5.99 10.43
N LEU A 98 4.21 -7.12 10.02
CA LEU A 98 5.40 -7.20 9.18
C LEU A 98 4.97 -7.63 7.80
N THR A 99 5.20 -6.79 6.82
CA THR A 99 4.99 -7.13 5.41
C THR A 99 6.36 -7.43 4.80
N ILE A 100 6.65 -8.71 4.59
CA ILE A 100 7.93 -9.19 4.03
C ILE A 100 7.64 -9.72 2.63
N PHE A 101 8.34 -9.18 1.63
CA PHE A 101 8.27 -9.67 0.26
C PHE A 101 9.67 -10.00 -0.26
N PHE A 102 9.82 -11.18 -0.84
CA PHE A 102 11.00 -11.53 -1.59
C PHE A 102 10.89 -10.93 -2.99
N LYS A 103 11.77 -9.98 -3.32
CA LYS A 103 11.88 -9.41 -4.67
C LYS A 103 12.53 -10.41 -5.64
N ASP A 104 13.60 -11.05 -5.18
CA ASP A 104 14.39 -12.00 -5.94
C ASP A 104 14.41 -13.31 -5.13
N PHE A 105 14.09 -14.43 -5.78
CA PHE A 105 14.31 -15.75 -5.21
C PHE A 105 15.74 -16.18 -5.58
N ASP A 106 16.62 -16.26 -4.58
CA ASP A 106 17.98 -16.74 -4.79
C ASP A 106 17.94 -18.27 -4.75
N SER A 107 18.04 -18.89 -5.92
CA SER A 107 18.07 -20.34 -6.07
C SER A 107 19.53 -20.82 -6.07
N GLU A 108 20.16 -20.82 -4.90
CA GLU A 108 21.36 -21.63 -4.61
C GLU A 108 20.99 -22.83 -3.72
#